data_AF-A0A8T3TKJ1-F1
#
_entry.id   AF-A0A8T3TKJ1-F1
#
_cell.length_a   1.000
_cell.length_b   1.000
_cell.length_c   1.000
_cell.angle_alpha   90.00
_cell.angle_beta   90.00
_cell.angle_gamma   90.00
#
_symmetry.space_group_name_H-M   'P 1'
#
loop_
_entity.id
_entity.type
_entity.pdbx_description
1 polymer ?
#
loop_
_entity_poly.entity_id
_entity_poly.type
_entity_poly.pdbx_seq_one_letter_code
_entity_poly.pdbx_strand_id
1 'polypeptide(L)' 'MTNGFSKKVENHAAAVALHFMYINFARPMKVLANPYPRTPAMAAGISDHVRTCEEIAALLD' A
#
# COMPACT_ATOMS: atom_id res chain seq x y z
N MET A 1 -4.16 3.55 -22.89
CA MET A 1 -5.52 3.00 -22.63
C MET A 1 -5.33 1.58 -22.10
N THR A 2 -5.87 1.28 -20.92
CA THR A 2 -5.41 0.24 -19.97
C THR A 2 -5.61 -1.19 -20.47
N ASN A 3 -4.60 -1.75 -21.13
CA ASN A 3 -4.43 -3.19 -21.33
C ASN A 3 -4.00 -3.81 -19.99
N GLY A 4 -4.94 -4.02 -19.07
CA GLY A 4 -4.60 -4.38 -17.69
C GLY A 4 -5.49 -5.44 -17.05
N PHE A 5 -6.25 -6.22 -17.82
CA PHE A 5 -6.95 -7.39 -17.28
C PHE A 5 -6.35 -8.66 -17.86
N SER A 6 -5.33 -9.19 -17.19
CA SER A 6 -4.99 -10.59 -17.36
C SER A 6 -6.10 -11.42 -16.72
N LYS A 7 -6.72 -12.34 -17.47
CA LYS A 7 -7.82 -13.20 -17.00
C LYS A 7 -7.37 -14.28 -16.00
N LYS A 8 -6.07 -14.32 -15.69
CA LYS A 8 -5.47 -15.24 -14.72
C LYS A 8 -5.75 -14.76 -13.30
N VAL A 9 -6.23 -15.67 -12.45
CA VAL A 9 -6.61 -15.37 -11.05
C VAL A 9 -5.42 -14.85 -10.25
N GLU A 10 -4.23 -15.33 -10.56
CA GLU A 10 -2.97 -14.94 -9.90
C GLU A 10 -2.68 -13.45 -10.06
N ASN A 11 -2.99 -12.88 -11.23
CA ASN A 11 -2.79 -11.46 -11.48
C ASN A 11 -3.84 -10.59 -10.76
N HIS A 12 -5.05 -11.11 -10.56
CA HIS A 12 -6.03 -10.44 -9.72
C HIS A 12 -5.61 -10.45 -8.25
N ALA A 13 -5.12 -11.60 -7.75
CA ALA A 13 -4.58 -11.71 -6.40
C ALA A 13 -3.40 -10.74 -6.18
N ALA A 14 -2.48 -10.65 -7.13
CA ALA A 14 -1.36 -9.71 -7.08
C ALA A 14 -1.84 -8.24 -7.08
N ALA A 15 -2.82 -7.88 -7.92
CA ALA A 15 -3.38 -6.53 -7.95
C ALA A 15 -4.06 -6.16 -6.62
N VAL A 16 -4.80 -7.10 -6.01
CA VAL A 16 -5.43 -6.93 -4.70
C VAL A 16 -4.37 -6.76 -3.61
N ALA A 17 -3.34 -7.60 -3.60
CA ALA A 17 -2.23 -7.49 -2.65
C ALA A 17 -1.54 -6.12 -2.75
N LEU A 18 -1.23 -5.66 -3.97
CA LEU A 18 -0.62 -4.36 -4.22
C LEU A 18 -1.52 -3.20 -3.75
N HIS A 19 -2.83 -3.31 -3.97
CA HIS A 19 -3.79 -2.31 -3.51
C HIS A 19 -3.81 -2.17 -1.99
N PHE A 20 -3.87 -3.30 -1.28
CA PHE A 20 -3.84 -3.30 0.18
C PHE A 20 -2.49 -2.82 0.72
N MET A 21 -1.38 -3.19 0.08
CA MET A 21 -0.06 -2.70 0.42
C MET A 21 0.01 -1.17 0.34
N TYR A 22 -0.45 -0.59 -0.78
CA TYR A 22 -0.45 0.86 -0.96
C TYR A 22 -1.31 1.60 0.07
N ILE A 23 -2.54 1.13 0.34
CA ILE A 23 -3.44 1.80 1.29
C ILE A 23 -2.88 1.75 2.72
N ASN A 24 -2.26 0.64 3.11
CA ASN A 24 -1.77 0.47 4.49
C ASN A 24 -0.44 1.17 4.75
N PHE A 25 0.44 1.28 3.75
CA PHE A 25 1.82 1.74 3.95
C PHE A 25 2.16 3.08 3.31
N ALA A 26 1.54 3.44 2.17
CA ALA A 26 1.89 4.63 1.40
C ALA A 26 0.83 5.75 1.47
N ARG A 27 -0.41 5.44 1.85
CA ARG A 27 -1.49 6.43 1.90
C ARG A 27 -1.80 6.85 3.35
N PRO A 28 -1.54 8.12 3.73
CA PRO A 28 -2.02 8.65 5.00
C PRO A 28 -3.54 8.64 5.08
N MET A 29 -4.07 8.18 6.21
CA MET A 29 -5.51 8.07 6.43
C MET A 29 -6.02 9.32 7.16
N LYS A 30 -7.08 9.95 6.65
CA LYS A 30 -7.64 11.18 7.24
C LYS A 30 -8.02 11.02 8.72
N VAL A 31 -8.59 9.86 9.08
CA VAL A 31 -9.00 9.55 10.47
C VAL A 31 -7.81 9.41 11.44
N LEU A 32 -6.60 9.19 10.92
CA LEU A 32 -5.37 9.03 11.71
C LEU A 32 -4.47 10.27 11.66
N ALA A 33 -4.95 11.37 11.08
CA ALA A 33 -4.13 12.55 10.75
C ALA A 33 -3.76 13.45 11.95
N ASN A 34 -4.35 13.23 13.12
CA ASN A 34 -4.02 13.96 14.34
C ASN A 34 -3.12 13.08 15.25
N PRO A 35 -2.01 13.58 15.81
CA PRO A 35 -1.43 14.93 15.68
C PRO A 35 -0.64 15.20 14.38
N TYR A 36 -0.34 14.16 13.59
CA TYR A 36 0.31 14.27 12.28
C TYR A 36 -0.21 13.18 11.34
N PRO A 37 -0.07 13.35 10.01
CA PRO A 37 -0.51 12.34 9.03
C PRO A 37 0.15 10.98 9.29
N ARG A 38 -0.67 9.95 9.43
CA ARG A 38 -0.22 8.57 9.65
C ARG A 38 -0.93 7.59 8.72
N THR A 39 -0.24 6.53 8.35
CA THR A 39 -0.82 5.39 7.66
C THR A 39 -1.39 4.36 8.67
N PRO A 40 -2.26 3.44 8.23
CA PRO A 40 -2.70 2.32 9.07
C PRO A 40 -1.53 1.51 9.64
N ALA A 41 -0.49 1.24 8.84
CA ALA A 41 0.69 0.53 9.32
C ALA A 41 1.43 1.30 10.43
N MET A 42 1.47 2.63 10.36
CA MET A 42 2.03 3.46 11.44
C MET A 42 1.17 3.44 12.70
N ALA A 43 -0.16 3.49 12.56
CA ALA A 43 -1.05 3.41 13.72
C ALA A 43 -1.00 2.04 14.40
N ALA A 44 -0.72 0.98 13.65
CA ALA A 44 -0.51 -0.38 14.17
C ALA A 44 0.92 -0.62 14.72
N GLY A 45 1.84 0.34 14.59
CA GLY A 45 3.23 0.19 15.02
C GLY A 45 4.07 -0.76 14.15
N ILE A 46 3.61 -1.05 12.93
CA ILE A 46 4.30 -1.94 11.97
C ILE A 46 5.29 -1.14 11.09
N SER A 47 5.06 0.16 10.91
CA SER A 47 5.91 1.07 10.15
C SER A 47 6.15 2.36 10.93
N ASP A 48 7.33 2.93 10.82
CA ASP A 48 7.72 4.19 11.47
C ASP A 48 7.53 5.42 10.57
N HIS A 49 7.32 5.22 9.27
CA HIS A 49 7.12 6.27 8.27
C HIS A 49 6.11 5.86 7.19
N VAL A 50 5.73 6.85 6.36
CA VAL A 50 4.94 6.66 5.14
C VAL A 50 5.88 6.14 4.05
N ARG A 51 5.63 4.94 3.53
CA ARG A 51 6.49 4.30 2.53
C ARG A 51 6.24 4.88 1.14
N THR A 52 7.29 5.00 0.35
CA THR A 52 7.21 5.32 -1.09
C THR A 52 6.87 4.07 -1.92
N CYS A 53 6.42 4.28 -3.17
CA CYS A 53 6.19 3.17 -4.08
C CYS A 53 7.47 2.39 -4.40
N GLU A 54 8.63 3.06 -4.41
CA GLU A 54 9.94 2.45 -4.64
C GLU A 54 10.32 1.52 -3.48
N GLU A 55 10.14 1.96 -2.24
CA GLU A 55 10.37 1.12 -1.06
C GLU A 55 9.43 -0.08 -1.02
N ILE A 56 8.18 0.08 -1.44
CA ILE A 56 7.24 -1.03 -1.54
C ILE A 56 7.70 -2.03 -2.61
N ALA A 57 8.18 -1.54 -3.75
CA ALA A 57 8.73 -2.40 -4.81
C ALA A 57 9.99 -3.14 -4.35
N ALA A 58 10.84 -2.51 -3.55
CA ALA A 58 12.05 -3.11 -3.00
C ALA A 58 11.78 -4.23 -1.99
N LEU A 59 10.55 -4.39 -1.48
CA LEU A 59 10.17 -5.51 -0.60
C LEU A 59 9.84 -6.80 -1.37
N LEU A 60 9.73 -6.73 -2.69
CA LEU A 60 9.43 -7.87 -3.57
C LEU A 60 10.69 -8.58 -4.08
N ASP A 61 11.88 -8.03 -3.83
CA ASP A 61 13.17 -8.61 -4.16
C ASP A 61 13.61 -9.66 -3.12
#